data_AF-A0A067NSW6-F1
#
_entry.id   AF-A0A067NSW6-F1
#
_cell.length_a   1.000
_cell.length_b   1.000
_cell.length_c   1.000
_cell.angle_alpha   90.00
_cell.angle_beta   90.00
_cell.angle_gamma   90.00
#
_symmetry.space_group_name_H-M   'P 1'
#
loop_
_entity.id
_entity.type
_entity.pdbx_description
1 polymer ?
#
loop_
_entity_poly.entity_id
_entity_poly.type
_entity_poly.pdbx_seq_one_letter_code
_entity_poly.pdbx_strand_id
1 'polypeptide(L)' 'RLPPTRDLLPASEEWEVEAILGHKVSSRKSGRKRLYLVRWKGLDPTEDSWLSEHELRNAPALKRKYLRS' A
#
# COMPACT_ATOMS: atom_id res chain seq x y z
N ARG A 1 29.76 -6.49 -17.03
CA ARG A 1 28.52 -5.68 -17.11
C ARG A 1 27.38 -6.59 -16.69
N LEU A 2 26.75 -6.37 -15.54
CA LEU A 2 25.52 -7.08 -15.19
C LEU A 2 24.39 -6.54 -16.08
N PRO A 3 23.49 -7.38 -16.61
CA PRO A 3 22.29 -6.87 -17.25
C PRO A 3 21.50 -6.04 -16.24
N PRO A 4 20.87 -4.93 -16.65
CA PRO A 4 19.94 -4.20 -15.79
C PRO A 4 18.74 -5.12 -15.54
N THR A 5 18.83 -5.96 -14.52
CA THR A 5 17.75 -6.86 -14.09
C THR A 5 16.46 -6.09 -13.78
N ARG A 6 16.55 -4.78 -13.51
CA ARG A 6 15.40 -3.87 -13.34
C ARG A 6 14.53 -3.74 -14.59
N ASP A 7 15.08 -3.83 -15.80
CA ASP A 7 14.31 -3.63 -17.03
C ASP A 7 13.55 -4.89 -17.46
N LEU A 8 13.89 -6.05 -16.88
CA LEU A 8 13.28 -7.35 -17.18
C LEU A 8 12.24 -7.78 -16.14
N LEU A 9 12.10 -7.04 -15.03
CA LEU A 9 11.04 -7.27 -14.07
C LEU A 9 9.78 -6.56 -14.57
N PRO A 10 8.65 -7.27 -14.75
CA PRO A 10 7.39 -6.59 -15.04
C PRO A 10 7.14 -5.58 -13.91
N ALA A 11 6.77 -4.35 -14.29
CA ALA A 11 6.32 -3.37 -13.33
C ALA A 11 5.19 -4.01 -12.49
N SER A 12 5.31 -3.94 -11.16
CA SER A 12 4.23 -4.39 -10.28
C SER A 12 2.96 -3.61 -10.65
N GLU A 13 1.82 -4.30 -10.76
CA GLU A 13 0.56 -3.65 -11.11
C GLU A 13 0.19 -2.59 -10.06
N GLU A 14 0.03 -1.35 -10.50
CA GLU A 14 -0.28 -0.20 -9.63
C GLU A 14 -1.74 0.21 -9.86
N TRP A 15 -2.49 0.36 -8.77
CA TRP A 15 -3.92 0.69 -8.79
C TRP A 15 -4.19 2.02 -8.09
N GLU A 16 -5.19 2.77 -8.55
CA GLU A 16 -5.53 4.06 -7.95
C GLU A 16 -6.26 3.88 -6.61
N VAL A 17 -5.69 4.48 -5.56
CA VAL A 17 -6.28 4.48 -4.22
C VAL A 17 -7.16 5.70 -4.03
N GLU A 18 -8.38 5.48 -3.53
CA GLU A 18 -9.32 6.55 -3.19
C GLU A 18 -9.03 7.12 -1.80
N ALA A 19 -8.93 6.25 -0.78
CA ALA A 19 -8.75 6.66 0.60
C ALA A 19 -8.11 5.57 1.46
N ILE A 20 -7.51 6.00 2.57
CA ILE A 20 -7.13 5.11 3.68
C ILE A 20 -8.23 5.21 4.73
N LEU A 21 -8.86 4.09 5.05
CA LEU A 21 -9.99 4.02 5.96
C LEU A 21 -9.55 3.71 7.40
N GLY A 22 -8.39 3.08 7.56
CA GLY A 22 -7.93 2.63 8.87
C GLY A 22 -6.50 2.12 8.84
N HIS A 23 -5.96 1.84 10.03
CA HIS A 23 -4.69 1.13 10.15
C HIS A 23 -4.73 0.13 11.31
N LYS A 24 -3.94 -0.94 11.20
CA LYS A 24 -3.71 -1.90 12.27
C LYS A 24 -2.23 -2.19 12.42
N VAL A 25 -1.81 -2.52 13.63
CA VAL A 25 -0.46 -2.99 13.90
C VAL A 25 -0.51 -4.50 14.10
N SER A 26 0.13 -5.25 13.21
CA SER A 26 0.30 -6.69 13.37
C SER A 26 1.66 -6.95 14.02
N SER A 27 1.65 -7.53 15.22
CA SER A 27 2.85 -8.10 15.84
C SER A 27 3.03 -9.54 15.34
N ARG A 28 4.09 -9.78 14.57
CA ARG A 28 4.53 -11.14 14.21
C ARG A 28 5.89 -11.41 14.87
N LYS A 29 6.34 -12.67 14.87
CA LYS A 29 7.68 -13.04 15.37
C LYS A 29 8.82 -12.22 14.73
N SER A 30 8.63 -11.73 13.50
CA SER A 30 9.59 -10.87 12.79
C SER A 30 9.48 -9.38 13.08
N GLY A 31 8.64 -8.97 14.04
CA GLY A 31 8.48 -7.58 14.47
C GLY A 31 7.07 -7.03 14.28
N ARG A 32 6.92 -5.73 14.58
CA ARG A 32 5.67 -4.99 14.41
C ARG A 32 5.60 -4.43 13.00
N LYS A 33 4.52 -4.73 12.27
CA LYS A 33 4.23 -4.17 10.95
C LYS A 33 2.93 -3.38 10.98
N ARG A 34 2.93 -2.19 10.42
CA ARG A 34 1.73 -1.37 10.23
C ARG A 34 1.12 -1.70 8.87
N LEU A 35 -0.17 -2.00 8.87
CA LEU A 35 -0.98 -2.22 7.68
C LEU A 35 -2.07 -1.15 7.64
N TYR A 36 -2.45 -0.73 6.45
CA TYR A 36 -3.46 0.27 6.19
C TYR A 36 -4.59 -0.34 5.37
N LEU A 37 -5.83 -0.08 5.78
CA LEU A 37 -7.01 -0.47 5.01
C LEU A 37 -7.24 0.57 3.91
N VAL A 38 -7.24 0.11 2.69
CA VAL A 38 -7.24 0.92 1.47
C VAL A 38 -8.55 0.72 0.73
N ARG A 39 -9.24 1.82 0.43
CA ARG A 39 -10.34 1.88 -0.53
C ARG A 39 -9.79 2.12 -1.91
N TRP A 40 -10.11 1.25 -2.84
CA TRP A 40 -9.76 1.42 -4.24
C TRP A 40 -10.76 2.30 -4.96
N LYS A 41 -10.27 3.14 -5.87
CA LYS A 41 -11.14 4.04 -6.63
C LYS A 41 -11.97 3.24 -7.64
N GLY A 42 -13.28 3.43 -7.59
CA GLY A 42 -14.20 2.80 -8.54
C GLY A 42 -14.45 1.31 -8.31
N LEU A 43 -13.96 0.75 -7.19
CA LEU A 43 -14.31 -0.60 -6.74
C LEU A 43 -15.19 -0.52 -5.49
N ASP A 44 -15.92 -1.61 -5.25
CA ASP A 44 -16.77 -1.75 -4.09
C ASP A 44 -15.96 -1.86 -2.78
N PRO A 45 -16.54 -1.48 -1.62
CA PRO A 45 -15.93 -1.68 -0.31
C PRO A 45 -15.51 -3.11 0.00
N THR A 46 -16.06 -4.09 -0.71
CA THR A 46 -15.69 -5.51 -0.59
C THR A 46 -14.29 -5.80 -1.10
N GLU A 47 -13.77 -4.96 -1.99
CA GLU A 47 -12.41 -5.06 -2.55
C GLU A 47 -11.36 -4.39 -1.65
N ASP A 48 -11.78 -3.74 -0.55
CA ASP A 48 -10.89 -3.04 0.36
C ASP A 48 -9.79 -3.96 0.89
N SER A 49 -8.55 -3.51 0.75
CA SER A 49 -7.37 -4.35 0.97
C SER A 49 -6.44 -3.78 2.03
N TRP A 50 -5.76 -4.66 2.77
CA TRP A 50 -4.77 -4.27 3.78
C TRP A 50 -3.37 -4.23 3.17
N LEU A 51 -2.84 -3.03 2.96
CA LEU A 51 -1.51 -2.81 2.38
C LEU A 51 -0.49 -2.40 3.44
N SER A 52 0.77 -2.80 3.23
CA SER A 52 1.91 -2.33 4.04
C SER A 52 2.38 -0.94 3.62
N GLU A 53 3.22 -0.32 4.45
CA GLU A 53 3.87 0.95 4.10
C GLU A 53 4.68 0.89 2.81
N HIS A 54 5.26 -0.27 2.49
CA HIS A 54 6.06 -0.45 1.28
C HIS A 54 5.19 -0.53 0.01
N GLU A 55 4.02 -1.14 0.11
CA GLU A 55 3.05 -1.23 -0.98
C GLU A 55 2.39 0.13 -1.22
N LEU A 56 2.13 0.90 -0.16
CA LEU A 56 1.59 2.26 -0.24
C LEU A 56 2.62 3.35 -0.54
N ARG A 57 3.86 2.99 -0.91
CA ARG A 57 4.94 3.96 -1.17
C ARG A 57 4.58 4.99 -2.25
N ASN A 58 3.72 4.60 -3.21
CA ASN A 58 3.28 5.44 -4.33
C ASN A 58 2.15 6.42 -3.95
N ALA A 59 1.57 6.31 -2.74
CA ALA A 59 0.47 7.15 -2.26
C ALA A 59 0.79 7.93 -0.96
N PRO A 60 1.91 8.67 -0.89
CA PRO A 60 2.33 9.33 0.35
C PRO A 60 1.36 10.45 0.78
N ALA A 61 0.66 11.09 -0.17
CA ALA A 61 -0.31 12.13 0.11
C ALA A 61 -1.52 11.60 0.89
N LEU A 62 -2.03 10.43 0.52
CA LEU A 62 -3.16 9.79 1.20
C LEU A 62 -2.78 9.36 2.62
N LYS A 63 -1.56 8.83 2.79
CA LYS A 63 -1.03 8.52 4.13
C LYS A 63 -0.96 9.77 5.01
N ARG A 64 -0.44 10.88 4.48
CA ARG A 64 -0.39 12.15 5.22
C ARG A 64 -1.77 12.68 5.56
N LYS A 65 -2.74 12.60 4.64
CA LYS A 65 -4.12 13.03 4.88
C LYS A 65 -4.75 12.23 6.02
N TYR A 66 -4.60 10.91 5.98
CA TYR A 66 -5.11 10.00 7.01
C TYR A 66 -4.47 10.25 8.38
N LEU A 67 -3.14 10.42 8.45
CA LEU A 67 -2.44 10.64 9.72
C LEU A 67 -2.66 12.03 10.35
N ARG A 68 -3.23 12.97 9.60
CA ARG A 68 -3.57 14.32 10.10
C ARG A 68 -5.02 14.42 10.59
N SER A 69 -5.86 13.45 10.22
CA SER A 69 -7.23 13.29 10.70
C SER A 69 -7.24 12.62 12.07
#